data_AF-A0A662CSE7-F1
#
_entry.id   AF-A0A662CSE7-F1
#
_cell.length_a   1.000
_cell.length_b   1.000
_cell.length_c   1.000
_cell.angle_alpha   90.00
_cell.angle_beta   90.00
_cell.angle_gamma   90.00
#
_symmetry.space_group_name_H-M   'P 1'
#
loop_
_entity.id
_entity.type
_entity.pdbx_description
1 polymer ?
#
loop_
_entity_poly.entity_id
_entity_poly.type
_entity_poly.pdbx_seq_one_letter_code
_entity_poly.pdbx_strand_id
1 'polypeptide(L)'
;YIPTSNYCLYPFVGVLREPPSFQPSAHEVAEVIEVSLSQLLHPRVKQSEFRQIRGRRILIPYYRIGPHKIWGATAMVLAELEEILKDIF
;
A
#
# COMPACT_ATOMS: atom_id res chain seq x y z
N TYR A 1 13.88 1.29 5.46
CA TYR A 1 14.30 2.70 5.50
C TYR A 1 13.65 3.46 4.35
N ILE A 2 13.10 4.65 4.59
CA ILE A 2 12.40 5.46 3.57
C ILE A 2 13.30 6.63 3.14
N PRO A 3 13.90 6.60 1.94
CA PRO A 3 14.91 7.59 1.54
C PRO A 3 14.37 9.02 1.38
N THR A 4 13.07 9.17 1.07
CA THR A 4 12.47 10.49 0.84
C THR A 4 12.30 11.29 2.13
N SER A 5 12.13 10.61 3.27
CA SER A 5 11.87 11.22 4.58
C SER A 5 12.98 10.98 5.60
N ASN A 6 13.95 10.09 5.31
CA ASN A 6 15.04 9.72 6.22
C ASN A 6 14.56 9.05 7.53
N TYR A 7 13.47 8.26 7.45
CA TYR A 7 12.93 7.51 8.59
C TYR A 7 13.05 6.00 8.40
N CYS A 8 13.21 5.29 9.51
CA CYS A 8 13.01 3.84 9.58
C CYS A 8 11.53 3.54 9.81
N LEU A 9 10.98 2.69 8.94
CA LEU A 9 9.60 2.22 9.02
C LEU A 9 9.62 0.77 9.48
N TYR A 10 8.83 0.45 10.50
CA TYR A 10 8.71 -0.89 11.08
C TYR A 10 7.24 -1.33 10.98
N PRO A 11 6.87 -2.07 9.91
CA PRO A 11 5.50 -2.54 9.75
C PRO A 11 5.21 -3.73 10.67
N PHE A 12 3.95 -3.82 11.12
CA PHE A 12 3.43 -4.96 11.88
C PHE A 12 2.14 -5.45 11.23
N VAL A 13 1.91 -6.77 11.27
CA VAL A 13 0.67 -7.39 10.79
C VAL A 13 -0.19 -7.76 11.99
N GLY A 14 -1.42 -7.24 12.02
CA GLY A 14 -2.44 -7.60 13.01
C GLY A 14 -3.48 -8.51 12.39
N VAL A 15 -3.94 -9.51 13.15
CA VAL A 15 -5.00 -10.43 12.74
C VAL A 15 -6.14 -10.35 13.75
N LEU A 16 -7.35 -10.12 13.27
CA LEU A 16 -8.57 -10.07 14.07
C LEU A 16 -9.45 -11.28 13.73
N ARG A 17 -10.18 -11.81 14.72
CA ARG A 17 -11.12 -12.92 14.51
C ARG A 17 -12.37 -12.50 13.75
N GLU A 18 -12.72 -11.23 13.86
CA GLU A 18 -13.88 -10.61 13.24
C GLU A 18 -13.49 -9.24 12.65
N PRO A 19 -14.16 -8.78 11.58
CA PRO A 19 -13.92 -7.46 11.02
C PRO A 19 -14.22 -6.37 12.06
N PRO A 20 -13.31 -5.39 12.26
CA PRO A 20 -13.56 -4.31 13.20
C PRO A 20 -14.58 -3.32 12.62
N SER A 21 -15.37 -2.69 13.50
CA SER A 21 -16.17 -1.53 13.11
C SER A 21 -15.30 -0.27 13.13
N PHE A 22 -14.83 0.17 11.96
CA PHE A 22 -14.05 1.40 11.85
C PHE A 22 -14.88 2.64 12.20
N GLN A 23 -14.33 3.54 13.02
CA GLN A 23 -14.87 4.87 13.32
C GLN A 23 -13.82 5.92 12.94
N PRO A 24 -13.74 6.32 11.65
CA PRO A 24 -12.71 7.25 11.19
C PRO A 24 -12.91 8.64 11.78
N SER A 25 -11.81 9.26 12.23
CA SER A 25 -11.82 10.67 12.64
C SER A 25 -11.96 11.56 11.41
N ALA A 26 -13.04 12.33 11.31
CA ALA A 26 -13.28 13.24 10.18
C ALA A 26 -12.20 14.32 10.01
N HIS A 27 -11.42 14.59 11.06
CA HIS A 27 -10.32 15.56 11.01
C HIS A 27 -9.03 15.02 10.40
N GLU A 28 -8.86 13.69 10.38
CA GLU A 28 -7.58 13.05 10.01
C GLU A 28 -7.75 12.03 8.87
N VAL A 29 -8.89 11.34 8.80
CA VAL A 29 -9.13 10.21 7.90
C VAL A 29 -10.29 10.54 6.96
N ALA A 30 -9.97 10.73 5.68
CA ALA A 30 -10.97 11.00 4.64
C ALA A 30 -11.76 9.75 4.23
N GLU A 31 -11.11 8.59 4.20
CA GLU A 31 -11.71 7.33 3.74
C GLU A 31 -10.95 6.12 4.31
N VAL A 32 -11.67 5.02 4.53
CA VAL A 32 -11.09 3.69 4.82
C VAL A 32 -11.18 2.86 3.55
N ILE A 33 -10.03 2.37 3.07
CA ILE A 33 -9.94 1.54 1.87
C ILE A 33 -9.79 0.09 2.30
N GLU A 34 -10.79 -0.73 1.99
CA GLU A 34 -10.76 -2.17 2.23
C GLU A 34 -10.41 -2.94 0.95
N VAL A 35 -9.56 -3.95 1.07
CA VAL A 35 -9.15 -4.81 -0.05
C VAL A 35 -8.94 -6.23 0.45
N SER A 36 -9.45 -7.22 -0.28
CA SER A 36 -9.16 -8.62 0.03
C SER A 36 -7.72 -8.96 -0.34
N LEU A 37 -7.11 -9.91 0.39
CA LEU A 37 -5.76 -10.39 0.07
C LEU A 37 -5.67 -10.91 -1.38
N SER A 38 -6.69 -11.66 -1.84
CA SER A 38 -6.73 -12.15 -3.22
C SER A 38 -6.71 -11.03 -4.26
N GLN A 39 -7.38 -9.90 -3.99
CA GLN A 39 -7.34 -8.75 -4.89
C GLN A 39 -5.99 -8.02 -4.82
N LEU A 40 -5.44 -7.85 -3.61
CA LEU A 40 -4.16 -7.19 -3.39
C LEU A 40 -3.01 -7.92 -4.10
N LEU A 41 -2.99 -9.26 -4.03
CA LEU A 41 -1.98 -10.13 -4.63
C LEU A 41 -2.16 -10.30 -6.15
N HIS A 42 -3.29 -9.89 -6.71
CA HIS A 42 -3.58 -10.10 -8.12
C HIS A 42 -2.69 -9.19 -9.00
N PRO A 43 -1.93 -9.72 -9.99
CA PRO A 43 -1.00 -8.92 -10.79
C PRO A 43 -1.62 -7.68 -11.46
N ARG A 44 -2.89 -7.76 -11.89
CA ARG A 44 -3.67 -6.65 -12.46
C ARG A 44 -3.71 -5.36 -11.63
N VAL A 45 -3.58 -5.44 -10.30
CA VAL A 45 -3.59 -4.23 -9.47
C VAL A 45 -2.22 -3.54 -9.45
N LYS A 46 -1.15 -4.22 -9.86
CA LYS A 46 0.19 -3.65 -9.92
C LYS A 46 0.34 -2.87 -11.21
N GLN A 47 0.56 -1.57 -11.09
CA GLN A 47 0.72 -0.66 -12.22
C GLN A 47 1.93 0.21 -11.99
N SER A 48 2.30 1.00 -13.00
CA SER A 48 3.39 1.95 -12.89
C SER A 48 3.09 3.21 -13.69
N GLU A 49 3.56 4.34 -13.21
CA GLU A 49 3.43 5.62 -13.90
C GLU A 49 4.72 6.42 -13.82
N PHE A 50 4.96 7.26 -14.82
CA PHE A 50 6.07 8.21 -14.75
C PHE A 50 5.67 9.42 -13.90
N ARG A 51 6.52 9.76 -12.92
CA ARG A 51 6.40 10.95 -12.08
C ARG A 51 7.67 11.78 -12.19
N GLN A 52 7.53 13.11 -12.08
CA GLN A 52 8.67 14.01 -11.91
C GLN A 52 8.96 14.14 -10.41
N ILE A 53 10.13 13.68 -9.99
CA ILE A 53 10.57 13.74 -8.58
C ILE A 53 11.97 14.32 -8.56
N ARG A 54 12.15 15.44 -7.84
CA ARG A 54 13.46 16.14 -7.71
C ARG A 54 14.13 16.39 -9.09
N GLY A 55 13.34 16.82 -10.07
CA GLY A 55 13.81 17.11 -11.43
C GLY A 55 14.13 15.88 -12.31
N ARG A 56 13.85 14.67 -11.83
CA ARG A 56 14.05 13.43 -12.60
C ARG A 56 12.72 12.79 -12.93
N ARG A 57 12.59 12.28 -14.16
CA ARG A 57 11.47 11.42 -14.57
C ARG A 57 11.74 10.00 -14.07
N ILE A 58 10.93 9.52 -13.13
CA ILE A 58 11.08 8.21 -12.49
C ILE A 58 9.81 7.39 -12.74
N LEU A 59 9.98 6.11 -13.08
CA LEU A 59 8.87 5.15 -13.12
C LEU A 59 8.56 4.69 -11.69
N ILE A 60 7.36 4.96 -11.22
CA ILE A 60 6.93 4.64 -9.85
C ILE A 60 5.88 3.52 -9.89
N PRO A 61 6.13 2.38 -9.21
CA PRO A 61 5.13 1.34 -9.05
C PRO A 61 4.05 1.76 -8.05
N TYR A 62 2.82 1.29 -8.26
CA TYR A 62 1.71 1.50 -7.34
C TYR A 62 0.69 0.37 -7.43
N TYR A 63 -0.08 0.18 -6.36
CA TYR A 63 -1.26 -0.68 -6.36
C TYR A 63 -2.50 0.14 -6.71
N ARG A 64 -3.25 -0.28 -7.73
CA ARG A 64 -4.52 0.31 -8.17
C ARG A 64 -5.67 -0.45 -7.54
N ILE A 65 -6.28 0.13 -6.50
CA ILE A 65 -7.43 -0.44 -5.80
C ILE A 65 -8.65 0.43 -6.09
N GLY A 66 -9.49 -0.01 -7.03
CA GLY A 66 -10.64 0.78 -7.48
C GLY A 66 -10.22 2.16 -8.03
N PRO A 67 -10.71 3.27 -7.47
CA PRO A 67 -10.27 4.62 -7.87
C PRO A 67 -8.89 5.01 -7.30
N HIS A 68 -8.41 4.28 -6.28
CA HIS A 68 -7.27 4.66 -5.45
C HIS A 68 -5.94 4.17 -6.01
N LYS A 69 -4.91 5.00 -5.86
CA LYS A 69 -3.50 4.65 -6.13
C LYS A 69 -2.75 4.60 -4.81
N ILE A 70 -2.33 3.41 -4.38
CA ILE A 70 -1.50 3.22 -3.19
C ILE A 70 -0.04 3.16 -3.65
N TRP A 71 0.78 4.11 -3.21
CA TRP A 71 2.15 4.31 -3.67
C TRP A 71 3.08 4.75 -2.53
N GLY A 72 4.38 4.88 -2.82
CA GLY A 72 5.36 5.35 -1.84
C GLY A 72 5.59 4.32 -0.71
N ALA A 73 5.80 4.82 0.51
CA ALA A 73 6.14 3.98 1.66
C ALA A 73 5.10 2.88 1.92
N THR A 74 3.81 3.16 1.74
CA THR A 74 2.74 2.16 1.89
C THR A 74 2.86 1.05 0.85
N ALA A 75 3.07 1.39 -0.42
CA ALA A 75 3.26 0.38 -1.47
C ALA A 75 4.54 -0.44 -1.26
N MET A 76 5.60 0.16 -0.72
CA MET A 76 6.80 -0.58 -0.33
C MET A 76 6.48 -1.63 0.74
N VAL A 77 5.76 -1.27 1.81
CA VAL A 77 5.35 -2.23 2.84
C VAL A 77 4.46 -3.33 2.29
N LEU A 78 3.49 -2.98 1.44
CA LEU A 78 2.58 -3.96 0.84
C LEU A 78 3.32 -4.94 -0.09
N ALA A 79 4.35 -4.48 -0.81
CA ALA A 79 5.17 -5.35 -1.66
C ALA A 79 5.97 -6.38 -0.86
N GLU A 80 6.54 -5.98 0.28
CA GLU A 80 7.23 -6.91 1.18
C GLU A 80 6.25 -7.93 1.80
N LEU A 81 5.06 -7.48 2.22
CA LEU A 81 4.03 -8.38 2.73
C LEU A 81 3.57 -9.36 1.64
N GLU A 82 3.34 -8.88 0.42
CA GLU A 82 2.97 -9.71 -0.71
C GLU A 82 4.02 -10.79 -1.01
N GLU A 83 5.31 -10.42 -1.02
CA GLU A 83 6.40 -11.36 -1.26
C GLU A 83 6.43 -12.49 -0.23
N ILE A 84 6.06 -12.21 1.03
CA ILE A 84 5.91 -13.21 2.09
C ILE A 84 4.68 -14.11 1.86
N LEU A 85 3.59 -13.56 1.34
CA LEU A 85 2.32 -14.27 1.18
C LEU A 85 2.22 -15.10 -0.11
N LYS A 86 3.03 -14.81 -1.13
CA LYS A 86 2.94 -15.46 -2.46
C LYS A 86 3.15 -16.98 -2.44
N ASP A 87 3.83 -17.50 -1.42
CA ASP A 87 4.11 -18.93 -1.28
C ASP A 87 2.98 -19.67 -0.55
N ILE A 88 2.00 -18.93 -0.02
CA ILE A 88 0.86 -19.44 0.76
C ILE A 88 -0.43 -19.44 -0.07
N PHE A 89 -0.54 -18.54 -1.06
CA PHE A 89 -1.71 -18.32 -1.91
C PHE A 89 -1.38 -18.48 -3.39
#